data_AF-A0A2V8R3A1-F1
#
_entry.id   AF-A0A2V8R3A1-F1
#
_cell.length_a   1.000
_cell.length_b   1.000
_cell.length_c   1.000
_cell.angle_alpha   90.00
_cell.angle_beta   90.00
_cell.angle_gamma   90.00
#
_symmetry.space_group_name_H-M   'P 1'
#
loop_
_entity.id
_entity.type
_entity.pdbx_description
1 polymer ?
#
loop_
_entity_poly.entity_id
_entity_poly.type
_entity_poly.pdbx_seq_one_letter_code
_entity_poly.pdbx_strand_id
1 'polypeptide(L)' 'AETGASSMKEMGAVMKAAMARLAGRNADGRTVSEVVKEKLN' A
#
# COMPACT_ATOMS: atom_id res chain seq x y z
N ALA A 1 7.05 9.07 -5.60
CA ALA A 1 6.26 7.85 -5.30
C ALA A 1 6.84 6.69 -6.10
N GLU A 2 7.35 5.63 -5.47
CA GLU A 2 7.93 4.46 -6.17
C GLU A 2 6.89 3.67 -6.99
N THR A 3 5.59 3.84 -6.72
CA THR A 3 4.52 3.14 -7.43
C THR A 3 3.88 3.96 -8.55
N GLY A 4 4.20 5.25 -8.68
CA GLY A 4 3.52 6.17 -9.61
C GLY A 4 2.01 6.38 -9.33
N ALA A 5 1.47 5.72 -8.31
CA ALA A 5 0.05 5.72 -8.04
C ALA A 5 -0.40 7.08 -7.50
N SER A 6 -1.36 7.68 -8.18
CA SER A 6 -1.87 9.03 -7.95
C SER A 6 -3.37 9.02 -7.66
N SER A 7 -4.00 7.84 -7.67
CA SER A 7 -5.44 7.72 -7.50
C SER A 7 -5.83 6.47 -6.72
N MET A 8 -6.98 6.55 -6.05
CA MET A 8 -7.63 5.41 -5.39
C MET A 8 -7.94 4.24 -6.33
N LYS A 9 -7.91 4.46 -7.65
CA LYS A 9 -8.07 3.40 -8.67
C LYS A 9 -6.86 2.44 -8.68
N GLU A 10 -5.69 2.93 -8.27
CA GLU A 10 -4.44 2.17 -8.21
C GLU A 10 -4.20 1.57 -6.82
N MET A 11 -5.07 1.87 -5.85
CA MET A 11 -5.01 1.39 -4.47
C MET A 11 -4.78 -0.12 -4.38
N GLY A 12 -5.48 -0.93 -5.18
CA GLY A 12 -5.32 -2.39 -5.16
C GLY A 12 -3.93 -2.86 -5.58
N ALA A 13 -3.32 -2.20 -6.57
CA ALA A 13 -1.96 -2.49 -7.01
C ALA A 13 -0.93 -2.05 -5.96
N VAL A 14 -1.12 -0.88 -5.35
CA VAL A 14 -0.25 -0.36 -4.28
C VAL A 14 -0.31 -1.26 -3.05
N MET A 15 -1.51 -1.68 -2.61
CA MET A 15 -1.68 -2.61 -1.50
C MET A 15 -0.97 -3.93 -1.78
N LYS A 16 -1.12 -4.48 -2.98
CA LYS A 16 -0.47 -5.74 -3.36
C LYS A 16 1.06 -5.61 -3.35
N ALA A 17 1.61 -4.52 -3.88
CA ALA A 17 3.04 -4.25 -3.86
C ALA A 17 3.56 -4.02 -2.41
N ALA A 18 2.83 -3.28 -1.59
CA ALA A 18 3.18 -3.03 -0.19
C ALA A 18 3.18 -4.33 0.62
N MET A 19 2.12 -5.14 0.50
CA MET A 19 2.01 -6.43 1.17
C MET A 19 3.09 -7.42 0.69
N ALA A 20 3.45 -7.41 -0.59
CA ALA A 20 4.55 -8.24 -1.10
C ALA A 20 5.91 -7.84 -0.52
N ARG A 21 6.20 -6.53 -0.39
CA ARG A 21 7.44 -6.04 0.25
C ARG A 21 7.48 -6.27 1.75
N LEU A 22 6.31 -6.37 2.37
CA LEU A 22 6.14 -6.60 3.79
C LEU A 22 5.93 -8.09 4.12
N ALA A 23 5.87 -8.97 3.11
CA ALA A 23 5.77 -10.41 3.31
C ALA A 23 6.96 -10.92 4.13
N GLY A 24 6.69 -11.69 5.18
CA GLY A 24 7.69 -12.16 6.13
C GLY A 24 8.06 -11.17 7.24
N ARG A 25 7.55 -9.94 7.20
CA ARG A 25 7.51 -9.01 8.34
C ARG A 25 6.10 -9.11 8.95
N ASN A 26 5.96 -9.00 10.27
CA ASN A 26 4.65 -8.97 10.95
C ASN A 26 3.91 -7.66 10.66
N ALA A 27 3.68 -7.37 9.38
CA ALA A 27 2.95 -6.20 8.93
C ALA A 27 1.46 -6.49 9.07
N ASP A 28 0.84 -5.80 10.01
CA ASP A 28 -0.60 -5.77 10.16
C ASP A 28 -1.23 -5.10 8.93
N GLY A 29 -2.12 -5.83 8.25
CA GLY A 29 -2.76 -5.36 7.01
C GLY A 29 -3.59 -4.09 7.20
N ARG A 30 -4.05 -3.80 8.43
CA ARG A 30 -4.73 -2.54 8.74
C ARG A 30 -3.77 -1.36 8.72
N THR A 31 -2.63 -1.48 9.39
CA THR A 31 -1.55 -0.46 9.37
C THR A 31 -1.11 -0.16 7.93
N VAL A 32 -0.95 -1.20 7.09
CA VAL A 32 -0.59 -1.02 5.68
C VAL A 32 -1.69 -0.24 4.93
N SER A 33 -2.96 -0.58 5.17
CA SER A 33 -4.10 0.08 4.52
C SER A 33 -4.19 1.57 4.89
N GLU A 34 -3.93 1.93 6.15
CA GLU A 34 -3.92 3.32 6.63
C GLU A 34 -2.80 4.13 5.97
N VAL A 35 -1.56 3.62 5.98
CA VAL A 35 -0.40 4.29 5.35
C VAL A 35 -0.59 4.45 3.84
N VAL A 36 -1.17 3.45 3.16
CA VAL A 36 -1.42 3.54 1.73
C VAL A 36 -2.50 4.58 1.41
N LYS A 37 -3.59 4.66 2.21
CA LYS A 37 -4.62 5.71 2.04
C LYS A 37 -4.04 7.10 2.22
N GLU A 38 -3.21 7.30 3.24
CA GLU A 38 -2.59 8.59 3.53
C GLU A 38 -1.66 9.06 2.40
N LYS A 39 -1.01 8.13 1.70
CA LYS A 39 -0.10 8.44 0.57
C LYS A 39 -0.80 8.61 -0.78
N LEU A 40 -2.07 8.21 -0.91
CA LEU A 40 -2.86 8.29 -2.14
C LEU A 40 -3.93 9.39 -2.12
N ASN A 41 -4.09 10.08 -0.99
CA ASN A 41 -4.81 11.36 -0.89
C ASN A 41 -3.87 12.52 -1.24
#